data_AF-A0A5F2I1S2-F1
#
_entry.id   AF-A0A5F2I1S2-F1
#
_cell.length_a   1.000
_cell.length_b   1.000
_cell.length_c   1.000
_cell.angle_alpha   90.00
_cell.angle_beta   90.00
_cell.angle_gamma   90.00
#
_symmetry.space_group_name_H-M   'P 1'
#
loop_
_entity.id
_entity.type
_entity.pdbx_description
1 polymer ?
#
loop_
_entity_poly.entity_id
_entity_poly.type
_entity_poly.pdbx_seq_one_letter_code
_entity_poly.pdbx_strand_id
1 'polypeptide(L)'
;MIDFVRRYGWGLSAVLVTLTAFWLLALVWVPYSVMIEKSFRLYLPVSEIGGPSDKYTLSNYLSLFDMSASSEFLGLMVPIAIQVFLITVFYSCGVTIICFALAYPAAYFLAKKASPGQVPTLFLMLAIPLFVSEMLRTFAWFIILA
;
A
#
# COMPACT_ATOMS: atom_id res chain seq x y z
N MET A 1 -12.56 -6.01 25.01
CA MET A 1 -12.04 -7.34 25.44
C MET A 1 -12.88 -7.99 26.52
N ILE A 2 -13.29 -7.25 27.56
CA ILE A 2 -14.09 -7.78 28.68
C ILE A 2 -15.44 -8.38 28.22
N ASP A 3 -16.13 -7.74 27.27
CA ASP A 3 -17.40 -8.26 26.75
C ASP A 3 -17.27 -9.56 25.92
N PHE A 4 -16.12 -9.79 25.29
CA PHE A 4 -15.85 -11.03 24.55
C PHE A 4 -15.63 -12.21 25.49
N VAL A 5 -14.83 -12.00 26.54
CA VAL A 5 -14.56 -13.01 27.58
C VAL A 5 -15.83 -13.39 28.33
N ARG A 6 -16.71 -12.41 28.57
CA ARG A 6 -18.01 -12.63 29.24
C ARG A 6 -19.01 -13.41 28.38
N ARG A 7 -18.88 -13.37 27.04
CA ARG A 7 -19.80 -14.00 26.08
C ARG A 7 -19.33 -15.38 25.59
N TYR A 8 -18.03 -15.58 25.39
CA TYR A 8 -17.45 -16.82 24.86
C TYR A 8 -16.70 -17.66 25.91
N GLY A 9 -16.54 -17.14 27.14
CA GLY A 9 -15.69 -17.73 28.16
C GLY A 9 -14.21 -17.47 27.90
N TRP A 10 -13.41 -17.58 28.96
CA TRP A 10 -11.99 -17.24 28.94
C TRP A 10 -11.18 -18.16 27.99
N GLY A 11 -11.46 -19.47 28.01
CA GLY A 11 -10.73 -20.43 27.17
C GLY A 11 -10.91 -20.19 25.67
N LEU A 12 -12.15 -20.05 25.21
CA LEU A 12 -12.46 -19.86 23.79
C LEU A 12 -11.97 -18.49 23.27
N SER A 13 -12.09 -17.45 24.11
CA SER A 13 -11.54 -16.13 23.81
C SER A 13 -10.01 -16.14 23.72
N ALA A 14 -9.32 -16.84 24.62
CA ALA A 14 -7.87 -16.98 24.59
C ALA A 14 -7.41 -17.68 23.31
N VAL A 15 -8.06 -18.78 22.92
CA VAL A 15 -7.74 -19.51 21.67
C VAL A 15 -7.87 -18.62 20.44
N LEU A 16 -8.98 -17.88 20.31
CA LEU A 16 -9.21 -17.00 19.16
C LEU A 16 -8.17 -15.88 19.07
N VAL A 17 -7.85 -15.24 20.21
CA VAL A 17 -6.85 -14.17 20.26
C VAL A 17 -5.46 -14.71 19.97
N THR A 18 -5.06 -15.84 20.57
CA THR A 18 -3.76 -16.45 20.33
C THR A 18 -3.61 -16.90 18.90
N LEU A 19 -4.63 -17.51 18.29
CA LEU A 19 -4.57 -17.94 16.89
C LEU A 19 -4.45 -16.73 15.94
N THR A 20 -5.22 -15.67 16.18
CA THR A 20 -5.13 -14.43 15.40
C THR A 20 -3.76 -13.77 15.55
N ALA A 21 -3.26 -13.69 16.78
CA ALA A 21 -1.95 -13.13 17.07
C ALA A 21 -0.83 -13.95 16.42
N PHE A 22 -0.91 -15.28 16.47
CA PHE A 22 0.04 -16.18 15.82
C PHE A 22 0.13 -15.88 14.32
N TRP A 23 -1.01 -15.79 13.63
CA TRP A 23 -1.03 -15.51 12.20
C TRP A 23 -0.55 -14.10 11.84
N LEU A 24 -0.92 -13.08 12.64
CA LEU A 24 -0.40 -11.73 12.44
C LEU A 24 1.12 -11.67 12.64
N LEU A 25 1.64 -12.34 13.67
CA LEU A 25 3.08 -12.39 13.89
C LEU A 25 3.80 -13.15 12.77
N ALA A 26 3.29 -14.31 12.39
CA ALA A 26 3.92 -15.15 11.37
C ALA A 26 3.88 -14.50 9.98
N LEU A 27 2.76 -13.91 9.57
CA LEU A 27 2.57 -13.41 8.20
C LEU A 27 2.85 -11.92 8.04
N VAL A 28 2.77 -11.12 9.09
CA VAL A 28 3.03 -9.68 9.03
C VAL A 28 4.35 -9.38 9.70
N TRP A 29 4.52 -9.73 10.97
CA TRP A 29 5.69 -9.32 11.73
C TRP A 29 7.00 -9.92 11.21
N VAL A 30 7.03 -11.23 10.93
CA VAL A 30 8.24 -11.90 10.41
C VAL A 30 8.77 -11.26 9.13
N PRO A 31 8.00 -11.11 8.02
CA PRO A 31 8.53 -10.52 6.81
C PRO A 31 8.96 -9.06 6.99
N TYR A 32 8.23 -8.26 7.79
CA TYR A 32 8.65 -6.89 8.08
C TYR A 32 9.94 -6.83 8.89
N SER A 33 10.12 -7.72 9.88
CA SER A 33 11.36 -7.77 10.65
C SER A 33 12.57 -8.14 9.79
N VAL A 34 12.40 -9.08 8.84
CA VAL A 34 13.44 -9.44 7.87
C VAL A 34 13.74 -8.26 6.94
N MET A 35 12.71 -7.54 6.48
CA MET A 35 12.89 -6.36 5.63
C MET A 35 13.67 -5.25 6.35
N ILE A 36 13.37 -5.03 7.63
CA ILE A 36 14.11 -4.07 8.48
C ILE A 36 15.55 -4.53 8.67
N GLU A 37 15.80 -5.80 8.92
CA GLU A 37 17.19 -6.28 9.03
C GLU A 37 17.96 -6.07 7.71
N LYS A 38 17.31 -6.36 6.57
CA LYS A 38 17.90 -6.19 5.24
C LYS A 38 18.14 -4.73 4.90
N SER A 39 17.35 -3.78 5.40
CA SER A 39 17.62 -2.35 5.14
C SER A 39 18.91 -1.85 5.79
N PHE A 40 19.38 -2.50 6.86
CA PHE A 40 20.68 -2.21 7.48
C PHE A 40 21.86 -2.98 6.85
N ARG A 41 21.63 -3.91 5.93
CA ARG A 41 22.70 -4.65 5.24
C ARG A 41 22.93 -4.08 3.84
N LEU A 42 24.18 -4.07 3.39
CA LEU A 42 24.48 -3.65 2.01
C LEU A 42 23.81 -4.59 1.00
N TYR A 43 23.35 -4.01 -0.12
CA TYR A 43 22.84 -4.80 -1.23
C TYR A 43 24.00 -5.53 -1.91
N LEU A 44 24.18 -6.80 -1.56
CA LEU A 44 25.26 -7.66 -2.03
C LEU A 44 24.72 -8.73 -2.99
N PRO A 45 25.51 -9.16 -3.99
CA PRO A 45 25.17 -10.31 -4.82
C PRO A 45 24.96 -11.56 -3.96
N VAL A 46 24.13 -12.51 -4.43
CA VAL A 46 23.78 -13.73 -3.67
C VAL A 46 25.01 -14.53 -3.23
N SER A 47 26.11 -14.47 -4.00
CA SER A 47 27.38 -15.11 -3.70
C SER A 47 28.15 -14.51 -2.52
N GLU A 48 27.84 -13.28 -2.11
CA GLU A 48 28.57 -12.53 -1.08
C GLU A 48 27.78 -12.35 0.22
N ILE A 49 26.54 -12.87 0.28
CA ILE A 49 25.71 -12.87 1.48
C ILE A 49 26.35 -13.79 2.54
N GLY A 50 26.61 -13.26 3.74
CA GLY A 50 27.34 -13.97 4.80
C GLY A 50 28.88 -13.92 4.65
N GLY A 51 29.40 -13.20 3.66
CA GLY A 51 30.83 -12.95 3.49
C GLY A 51 31.37 -11.81 4.39
N PRO A 52 32.66 -11.46 4.27
CA PRO A 52 33.29 -10.38 5.05
C PRO A 52 32.67 -9.00 4.83
N SER A 53 31.98 -8.81 3.70
CA SER A 53 31.34 -7.56 3.27
C SER A 53 29.91 -7.40 3.82
N ASP A 54 29.31 -8.45 4.39
CA ASP A 54 27.95 -8.43 4.93
C ASP A 54 27.93 -7.78 6.32
N LYS A 55 28.13 -6.46 6.33
CA LYS A 55 28.20 -5.63 7.53
C LYS A 55 26.91 -4.83 7.69
N TYR A 56 26.51 -4.64 8.95
CA TYR A 56 25.46 -3.69 9.30
C TYR A 56 25.97 -2.26 9.11
N THR A 57 25.24 -1.47 8.35
CA THR A 57 25.59 -0.09 8.00
C THR A 57 24.34 0.76 7.79
N LEU A 58 24.49 2.07 7.92
CA LEU A 58 23.46 3.06 7.60
C LEU A 58 23.66 3.66 6.19
N SER A 59 24.58 3.13 5.39
CA SER A 59 24.88 3.66 4.06
C SER A 59 23.68 3.64 3.11
N ASN A 60 22.78 2.67 3.23
CA ASN A 60 21.55 2.61 2.42
C ASN A 60 20.59 3.79 2.70
N TYR A 61 20.61 4.34 3.92
CA TYR A 61 19.80 5.51 4.26
C TYR A 61 20.50 6.79 3.79
N LEU A 62 21.82 6.86 3.89
CA LEU A 62 22.61 7.98 3.40
C LEU A 62 22.55 8.11 1.88
N SER A 63 22.46 6.98 1.14
CA SER A 63 22.30 7.01 -0.32
C SER A 63 20.99 7.64 -0.80
N LEU A 64 19.98 7.79 0.07
CA LEU A 64 18.76 8.52 -0.27
C LEU A 64 19.01 10.03 -0.49
N PHE A 65 20.09 10.55 0.10
CA PHE A 65 20.49 11.95 0.02
C PHE A 65 21.66 12.18 -0.93
N ASP A 66 22.09 11.14 -1.65
CA ASP A 66 23.15 11.29 -2.64
C ASP A 66 22.67 12.14 -3.82
N MET A 67 23.39 13.23 -4.09
CA MET A 67 23.07 14.18 -5.15
C MET A 67 23.74 13.81 -6.48
N SER A 68 24.45 12.67 -6.54
CA SER A 68 25.10 12.16 -7.76
C SER A 68 24.12 12.01 -8.93
N ALA A 69 22.86 11.71 -8.64
CA ALA A 69 21.77 11.68 -9.61
C ALA A 69 20.63 12.56 -9.08
N SER A 70 20.65 13.83 -9.48
CA SER A 70 19.68 14.85 -9.09
C SER A 70 18.73 15.19 -10.24
N SER A 71 17.48 15.47 -9.88
CA SER A 71 16.40 15.79 -10.79
C SER A 71 15.61 16.96 -10.25
N GLU A 72 14.98 17.74 -11.12
CA GLU A 72 14.15 18.85 -10.69
C GLU A 72 12.75 18.37 -10.25
N PHE A 73 12.31 18.85 -9.08
CA PHE A 73 10.93 18.73 -8.61
C PHE A 73 10.42 20.12 -8.23
N LEU A 74 9.39 20.61 -8.92
CA LEU A 74 8.82 21.95 -8.71
C LEU A 74 9.88 23.08 -8.71
N GLY A 75 10.91 22.96 -9.55
CA GLY A 75 12.00 23.95 -9.67
C GLY A 75 13.08 23.85 -8.58
N LEU A 76 13.04 22.84 -7.72
CA LEU A 76 14.10 22.55 -6.74
C LEU A 76 14.86 21.28 -7.15
N MET A 77 16.19 21.32 -7.07
CA MET A 77 17.03 20.14 -7.29
C MET A 77 16.94 19.20 -6.10
N VAL A 78 16.46 17.98 -6.34
CA VAL A 78 16.33 16.92 -5.32
C VAL A 78 16.97 15.61 -5.81
N PRO A 79 17.50 14.78 -4.89
CA PRO A 79 17.93 13.42 -5.22
C PRO A 79 16.80 12.60 -5.85
N ILE A 80 17.10 11.75 -6.82
CA ILE A 80 16.09 10.94 -7.53
C ILE A 80 15.26 10.08 -6.57
N ALA A 81 15.87 9.48 -5.55
CA ALA A 81 15.15 8.66 -4.57
C ALA A 81 14.04 9.45 -3.85
N ILE A 82 14.34 10.71 -3.49
CA ILE A 82 13.38 11.63 -2.88
C ILE A 82 12.38 12.13 -3.94
N GLN A 83 12.82 12.37 -5.17
CA GLN A 83 11.95 12.81 -6.26
C GLN A 83 10.83 11.80 -6.53
N VAL A 84 11.17 10.51 -6.67
CA VAL A 84 10.19 9.44 -6.92
C VAL A 84 9.18 9.37 -5.77
N PHE A 85 9.65 9.50 -4.54
CA PHE A 85 8.76 9.57 -3.37
C PHE A 85 7.83 10.79 -3.43
N LEU A 86 8.35 11.98 -3.74
CA LEU A 86 7.53 13.20 -3.82
C LEU A 86 6.51 13.15 -4.96
N ILE A 87 6.90 12.63 -6.12
CA ILE A 87 6.03 12.46 -7.28
C ILE A 87 4.90 11.47 -6.96
N THR A 88 5.22 10.33 -6.34
CA THR A 88 4.20 9.33 -5.96
C THR A 88 3.22 9.87 -4.92
N VAL A 89 3.70 10.62 -3.93
CA VAL A 89 2.83 11.32 -2.95
C VAL A 89 1.96 12.36 -3.66
N PHE A 90 2.54 13.19 -4.52
CA PHE A 90 1.81 14.23 -5.25
C PHE A 90 0.69 13.64 -6.11
N TYR A 91 0.98 12.62 -6.90
CA TYR A 91 -0.04 11.91 -7.69
C TYR A 91 -1.09 11.24 -6.81
N SER A 92 -0.70 10.58 -5.72
CA SER A 92 -1.65 9.92 -4.80
C SER A 92 -2.61 10.92 -4.16
N CYS A 93 -2.12 12.08 -3.75
CA CYS A 93 -2.96 13.17 -3.23
C CYS A 93 -3.92 13.69 -4.31
N GLY A 94 -3.42 13.95 -5.53
CA GLY A 94 -4.24 14.41 -6.65
C GLY A 94 -5.36 13.42 -6.99
N VAL A 95 -5.02 12.14 -7.10
CA VAL A 95 -5.98 11.06 -7.35
C VAL A 95 -7.00 10.98 -6.21
N THR A 96 -6.58 11.06 -4.95
CA THR A 96 -7.49 11.02 -3.80
C THR A 96 -8.53 12.15 -3.84
N ILE A 97 -8.10 13.38 -4.17
CA ILE A 97 -9.00 14.53 -4.29
C ILE A 97 -9.99 14.34 -5.43
N ILE A 98 -9.52 13.90 -6.61
CA ILE A 98 -10.36 13.63 -7.78
C ILE A 98 -11.37 12.52 -7.46
N CYS A 99 -10.91 11.42 -6.88
CA CYS A 99 -11.78 10.32 -6.45
C CYS A 99 -12.83 10.80 -5.46
N PHE A 100 -12.47 11.62 -4.46
CA PHE A 100 -13.44 12.16 -3.52
C PHE A 100 -14.45 13.08 -4.21
N ALA A 101 -14.00 13.98 -5.09
CA ALA A 101 -14.85 14.91 -5.83
C ALA A 101 -15.85 14.19 -6.76
N LEU A 102 -15.48 13.03 -7.32
CA LEU A 102 -16.35 12.24 -8.20
C LEU A 102 -17.22 11.23 -7.43
N ALA A 103 -16.66 10.58 -6.40
CA ALA A 103 -17.37 9.55 -5.64
C ALA A 103 -18.41 10.16 -4.69
N TYR A 104 -18.15 11.33 -4.10
CA TYR A 104 -19.09 11.98 -3.20
C TYR A 104 -20.45 12.31 -3.84
N PRO A 105 -20.53 12.96 -5.02
CA PRO A 105 -21.81 13.21 -5.69
C PRO A 105 -22.50 11.91 -6.13
N ALA A 106 -21.73 10.90 -6.56
CA ALA A 106 -22.28 9.59 -6.90
C ALA A 106 -22.92 8.90 -5.68
N ALA A 107 -22.23 8.92 -4.53
CA ALA A 107 -22.74 8.41 -3.27
C ALA A 107 -23.98 9.20 -2.77
N TYR A 108 -23.97 10.53 -2.92
CA TYR A 108 -25.12 11.36 -2.57
C TYR A 108 -26.35 11.03 -3.42
N PHE A 109 -26.16 10.85 -4.73
CA PHE A 109 -27.24 10.46 -5.64
C PHE A 109 -27.84 9.10 -5.28
N LEU A 110 -26.96 8.11 -5.02
CA LEU A 110 -27.35 6.78 -4.56
C LEU A 110 -28.11 6.80 -3.23
N ALA A 111 -27.67 7.62 -2.27
CA ALA A 111 -28.24 7.64 -0.94
C ALA A 111 -29.57 8.42 -0.83
N LYS A 112 -29.74 9.49 -1.61
CA LYS A 112 -30.89 10.42 -1.45
C LYS A 112 -31.86 10.49 -2.61
N LYS A 113 -31.44 10.20 -3.85
CA LYS A 113 -32.27 10.42 -5.06
C LYS A 113 -32.63 9.14 -5.81
N ALA A 114 -31.84 8.08 -5.68
CA ALA A 114 -32.09 6.83 -6.39
C ALA A 114 -33.36 6.13 -5.87
N SER A 115 -34.19 5.65 -6.79
CA SER A 115 -35.35 4.82 -6.41
C SER A 115 -34.85 3.48 -5.84
N PRO A 116 -35.56 2.87 -4.87
CA PRO A 116 -35.11 1.63 -4.21
C PRO A 116 -34.81 0.46 -5.17
N GLY A 117 -35.47 0.43 -6.34
CA GLY A 117 -35.24 -0.59 -7.36
C GLY A 117 -34.01 -0.35 -8.26
N GLN A 118 -33.50 0.88 -8.34
CA GLN A 118 -32.36 1.24 -9.21
C GLN A 118 -31.01 1.18 -8.49
N VAL A 119 -31.00 1.23 -7.16
CA VAL A 119 -29.78 1.20 -6.33
C VAL A 119 -28.92 -0.04 -6.60
N PRO A 120 -29.45 -1.28 -6.63
CA PRO A 120 -28.63 -2.48 -6.85
C PRO A 120 -27.96 -2.49 -8.22
N THR A 121 -28.67 -2.06 -9.26
CA THR A 121 -28.15 -2.00 -10.63
C THR A 121 -27.03 -0.98 -10.76
N LEU A 122 -27.20 0.21 -10.19
CA LEU A 122 -26.19 1.26 -10.24
C LEU A 122 -24.93 0.86 -9.43
N PHE A 123 -25.11 0.20 -8.29
CA PHE A 123 -24.00 -0.34 -7.51
C PHE A 123 -23.26 -1.45 -8.27
N LEU A 124 -23.99 -2.35 -8.93
CA LEU A 124 -23.41 -3.41 -9.75
C LEU A 124 -22.61 -2.83 -10.93
N MET A 125 -23.14 -1.81 -11.61
CA MET A 125 -22.44 -1.12 -12.70
C MET A 125 -21.12 -0.49 -12.25
N LEU A 126 -21.05 0.01 -11.00
CA LEU A 126 -19.83 0.54 -10.40
C LEU A 126 -18.86 -0.57 -9.95
N ALA A 127 -19.38 -1.69 -9.45
CA ALA A 127 -18.58 -2.79 -8.92
C ALA A 127 -17.95 -3.65 -10.03
N ILE A 128 -18.62 -3.85 -11.16
CA ILE A 128 -18.12 -4.67 -12.28
C ILE A 128 -16.72 -4.22 -12.74
N PRO A 129 -16.46 -2.92 -13.02
CA PRO A 129 -15.13 -2.44 -13.37
C PRO A 129 -14.08 -2.71 -12.29
N LEU A 130 -14.47 -2.69 -11.02
CA LEU A 130 -13.57 -2.94 -9.88
C LEU A 130 -13.15 -4.41 -9.78
N PHE A 131 -14.00 -5.34 -10.23
CA PHE A 131 -13.68 -6.78 -10.28
C PHE A 131 -12.76 -7.17 -11.44
N VAL A 132 -12.56 -6.29 -12.42
CA VAL A 132 -11.60 -6.52 -13.50
C VAL A 132 -10.18 -6.45 -12.95
N SER A 133 -9.34 -7.41 -13.36
CA SER A 133 -7.91 -7.43 -13.01
C SER A 133 -7.22 -6.11 -13.37
N GLU A 134 -6.46 -5.57 -12.43
CA GLU A 134 -5.70 -4.32 -12.61
C GLU A 134 -4.76 -4.41 -13.82
N MET A 135 -4.13 -5.56 -14.03
CA MET A 135 -3.25 -5.81 -15.17
C MET A 135 -3.97 -5.60 -16.51
N LEU A 136 -5.20 -6.10 -16.64
CA LEU A 136 -6.00 -5.93 -17.87
C LEU A 136 -6.33 -4.45 -18.10
N ARG A 137 -6.63 -3.71 -17.03
CA ARG A 137 -6.91 -2.27 -17.09
C ARG A 137 -5.68 -1.49 -17.54
N THR A 138 -4.50 -1.83 -17.04
CA THR A 138 -3.23 -1.19 -17.43
C THR A 138 -2.92 -1.43 -18.91
N PHE A 139 -3.09 -2.67 -19.41
CA PHE A 139 -2.91 -2.96 -20.84
C PHE A 139 -3.93 -2.25 -21.73
N ALA A 140 -5.19 -2.17 -21.31
CA ALA A 140 -6.21 -1.43 -22.05
C ALA A 140 -5.86 0.05 -22.18
N TRP A 141 -5.41 0.69 -21.10
CA TRP A 141 -4.94 2.08 -21.15
C TRP A 141 -3.70 2.26 -22.02
N PHE A 142 -2.75 1.32 -21.95
CA PHE A 142 -1.58 1.34 -22.83
C PHE A 142 -1.99 1.35 -24.31
N ILE A 143 -2.94 0.51 -24.72
CA ILE A 143 -3.45 0.47 -26.10
C ILE A 143 -4.21 1.75 -26.46
N ILE A 144 -5.01 2.31 -25.54
CA ILE A 144 -5.80 3.54 -25.79
C ILE A 144 -4.90 4.77 -25.93
N LEU A 145 -3.78 4.81 -25.22
CA LEU A 145 -2.84 5.95 -25.18
C LEU A 145 -1.64 5.79 -26.13
N ALA A 146 -1.45 4.61 -26.74
CA ALA A 146 -0.42 4.34 -27.75
C ALA A 146 -0.84 4.84 -29.13
#